data_AF-A0AAU5UA13-F1
#
_entry.id   AF-A0AAU5UA13-F1
#
_cell.length_a   1.000
_cell.length_b   1.000
_cell.length_c   1.000
_cell.angle_alpha   90.00
_cell.angle_beta   90.00
_cell.angle_gamma   90.00
#
_symmetry.space_group_name_H-M   'P 1'
#
loop_
_entity.id
_entity.type
_entity.pdbx_description
1 polymer ?
#
loop_
_entity_poly.entity_id
_entity_poly.type
_entity_poly.pdbx_seq_one_letter_code
_entity_poly.pdbx_strand_id
1 'polypeptide(L)'
;MDVTFDPGTQRLIATCDNTCGETHTFMKINTSGAIVPDVTYTNPTVMPAGNLEGFALAPTSTCVSGLREAVWSDDGIYGFGSGSSSYGHSLYSGTFPC
;
A
#
# COMPACT_ATOMS: atom_id res chain seq x y z
N MET A 1 -5.93 -6.00 5.30
CA MET A 1 -5.31 -6.79 4.19
C MET A 1 -5.99 -6.52 2.85
N ASP A 2 -5.24 -6.43 1.74
CA ASP A 2 -5.77 -6.15 0.38
C ASP A 2 -4.84 -6.66 -0.75
N VAL A 3 -5.35 -6.74 -1.98
CA VAL A 3 -4.56 -6.98 -3.20
C VAL A 3 -4.93 -5.99 -4.29
N THR A 4 -3.93 -5.25 -4.78
CA THR A 4 -4.07 -4.34 -5.93
C THR A 4 -3.18 -4.78 -7.10
N PHE A 5 -3.52 -4.37 -8.32
CA PHE A 5 -2.72 -4.62 -9.51
C PHE A 5 -2.09 -3.31 -10.00
N ASP A 6 -0.78 -3.29 -10.14
CA ASP A 6 -0.05 -2.21 -10.78
C ASP A 6 0.22 -2.56 -12.25
N PRO A 7 -0.58 -2.01 -13.20
CA PRO A 7 -0.43 -2.33 -14.61
C PRO A 7 0.90 -1.85 -15.19
N GLY A 8 1.48 -0.79 -14.63
CA GLY A 8 2.73 -0.20 -15.12
C GLY A 8 3.94 -1.12 -14.91
N THR A 9 3.94 -1.91 -13.83
CA THR A 9 5.01 -2.89 -13.53
C THR A 9 4.57 -4.34 -13.72
N GLN A 10 3.29 -4.59 -14.05
CA GLN A 10 2.70 -5.92 -14.15
C GLN A 10 2.91 -6.71 -12.84
N ARG A 11 2.58 -6.09 -11.70
CA ARG A 11 2.72 -6.68 -10.37
C ARG A 11 1.39 -6.72 -9.64
N LEU A 12 1.14 -7.83 -8.96
CA LEU A 12 0.14 -7.89 -7.90
C LEU A 12 0.81 -7.39 -6.61
N ILE A 13 0.14 -6.57 -5.83
CA ILE A 13 0.70 -6.04 -4.57
C ILE A 13 -0.20 -6.55 -3.46
N ALA A 14 0.32 -7.51 -2.69
CA ALA A 14 -0.34 -8.02 -1.50
C ALA A 14 0.02 -7.15 -0.31
N THR A 15 -0.98 -6.49 0.27
CA THR A 15 -0.83 -5.57 1.39
C THR A 15 -1.29 -6.21 2.69
N CYS A 16 -0.44 -6.09 3.70
CA CYS A 16 -0.68 -6.51 5.07
C CYS A 16 -0.92 -5.31 5.97
N ASP A 17 -1.85 -5.44 6.92
CA ASP A 17 -2.07 -4.47 8.00
C ASP A 17 -1.13 -4.73 9.20
N ASN A 18 -1.38 -4.06 10.32
CA ASN A 18 -0.63 -4.22 11.56
C ASN A 18 -0.63 -5.65 12.13
N THR A 19 -1.57 -6.52 11.74
CA THR A 19 -1.55 -7.94 12.12
C THR A 19 -0.30 -8.67 11.61
N CYS A 20 0.27 -8.20 10.50
CA CYS A 20 1.37 -8.85 9.80
C CYS A 20 2.48 -7.89 9.37
N GLY A 21 2.63 -6.79 10.11
CA GLY A 21 3.79 -5.91 10.05
C GLY A 21 3.77 -4.85 8.96
N GLU A 22 2.59 -4.52 8.41
CA GLU A 22 2.40 -3.35 7.51
C GLU A 22 3.32 -3.38 6.29
N THR A 23 3.25 -4.50 5.59
CA THR A 23 4.10 -4.78 4.43
C THR A 23 3.32 -4.80 3.12
N HIS A 24 4.00 -4.42 2.05
CA HIS A 24 3.51 -4.48 0.68
C HIS A 24 4.42 -5.38 -0.12
N THR A 25 3.97 -6.61 -0.38
CA THR A 25 4.72 -7.59 -1.17
C THR A 25 4.26 -7.54 -2.61
N PHE A 26 5.17 -7.14 -3.49
CA PHE A 26 5.00 -7.19 -4.93
C PHE A 26 5.24 -8.63 -5.37
N MET A 27 4.27 -9.17 -6.09
CA MET A 27 4.24 -10.52 -6.62
C MET A 27 4.20 -10.45 -8.14
N LYS A 28 4.84 -11.43 -8.78
CA LYS A 28 4.89 -11.59 -10.23
C LYS A 28 4.47 -12.98 -10.64
N ILE A 29 4.06 -13.13 -11.90
CA ILE A 29 3.87 -14.44 -12.52
C ILE A 29 5.22 -14.89 -13.09
N ASN A 30 5.72 -16.04 -12.64
CA ASN A 30 6.95 -16.60 -13.18
C ASN A 30 6.71 -17.30 -14.53
N THR A 31 7.78 -17.86 -15.12
CA THR A 31 7.71 -18.54 -16.42
C THR A 31 6.85 -19.81 -16.44
N SER A 32 6.55 -20.40 -15.28
CA SER A 32 5.64 -21.55 -15.15
C SER A 32 4.19 -21.15 -14.86
N GLY A 33 3.88 -19.85 -14.84
CA GLY A 33 2.53 -19.36 -14.54
C GLY A 33 2.19 -19.27 -13.05
N ALA A 34 3.16 -19.45 -12.15
CA ALA A 34 2.94 -19.37 -10.71
C ALA A 34 3.13 -17.94 -10.19
N ILE A 35 2.30 -17.53 -9.22
CA ILE A 35 2.46 -16.28 -8.47
C ILE A 35 3.61 -16.47 -7.47
N VAL A 36 4.63 -15.62 -7.55
CA VAL A 36 5.82 -15.67 -6.68
C VAL A 36 6.15 -14.26 -6.16
N PRO A 37 6.71 -14.14 -4.94
CA PRO A 37 7.18 -12.86 -4.44
C PRO A 37 8.33 -12.31 -5.29
N ASP A 38 8.37 -10.99 -5.43
CA ASP A 38 9.42 -10.23 -6.10
C ASP A 38 10.20 -9.38 -5.09
N VAL A 39 9.49 -8.49 -4.39
CA VAL A 39 10.06 -7.59 -3.39
C VAL A 39 9.01 -7.20 -2.36
N THR A 40 9.42 -6.99 -1.11
CA THR A 40 8.55 -6.51 -0.03
C THR A 40 9.03 -5.16 0.48
N TYR A 41 8.09 -4.24 0.62
CA TYR A 41 8.31 -2.93 1.22
C TYR A 41 7.57 -2.82 2.56
N THR A 42 8.06 -1.94 3.42
CA THR A 42 7.38 -1.51 4.65
C THR A 42 6.89 -0.07 4.47
N ASN A 43 5.93 0.33 5.29
CA ASN A 43 5.47 1.71 5.31
C ASN A 43 6.56 2.70 5.74
N PRO A 44 6.48 3.96 5.30
CA PRO A 44 7.30 5.02 5.87
C PRO A 44 7.20 5.04 7.39
N THR A 45 8.32 5.21 8.09
CA THR A 45 8.38 5.14 9.56
C THR A 45 7.53 6.18 10.29
N VAL A 46 7.07 7.22 9.59
CA VAL A 46 6.18 8.26 10.11
C VAL A 46 4.70 7.86 10.08
N MET A 47 4.38 6.76 9.40
CA MET A 47 3.03 6.25 9.29
C MET A 47 2.63 5.53 10.59
N PRO A 48 1.39 5.73 11.10
CA PRO A 48 0.95 5.03 12.28
C PRO A 48 0.82 3.52 12.02
N ALA A 49 1.08 2.73 13.06
CA ALA A 49 0.78 1.31 13.04
C ALA A 49 -0.74 1.09 13.25
N GLY A 50 -1.46 0.66 12.21
CA GLY A 50 -2.92 0.58 12.21
C GLY A 50 -3.53 -0.44 11.24
N ASN A 51 -4.86 -0.38 11.07
CA ASN A 51 -5.56 -1.33 10.22
C ASN A 51 -5.55 -0.84 8.76
N LEU A 52 -4.34 -0.83 8.18
CA LEU A 52 -4.11 -0.38 6.83
C LEU A 52 -4.61 -1.43 5.83
N GLU A 53 -5.87 -1.29 5.43
CA GLU A 53 -6.58 -2.26 4.60
C GLU A 53 -6.79 -1.83 3.16
N GLY A 54 -6.22 -0.72 2.72
CA GLY A 54 -6.20 -0.38 1.29
C GLY A 54 -4.91 0.28 0.88
N PHE A 55 -4.47 -0.03 -0.34
CA PHE A 55 -3.25 0.52 -0.92
C PHE A 55 -3.43 0.78 -2.42
N ALA A 56 -3.05 1.97 -2.86
CA ALA A 56 -3.06 2.35 -4.25
C ALA A 56 -1.74 3.01 -4.64
N LEU A 57 -1.28 2.72 -5.86
CA LEU A 57 -0.18 3.42 -6.50
C LEU A 57 -0.70 4.19 -7.69
N ALA A 58 -0.26 5.43 -7.83
CA ALA A 58 -0.52 6.19 -9.04
C ALA A 58 0.10 5.47 -10.26
N PRO A 59 -0.44 5.67 -11.47
CA PRO A 59 0.13 5.09 -12.68
C PRO A 59 1.57 5.55 -12.91
N THR A 60 2.40 4.71 -13.52
CA THR A 60 3.79 5.07 -13.87
C THR A 60 3.88 6.25 -14.86
N SER A 61 2.81 6.58 -15.57
CA SER A 61 2.72 7.79 -16.41
C SER A 61 2.72 9.11 -15.61
N THR A 62 2.49 9.05 -14.30
CA THR A 62 2.48 10.22 -13.40
C THR A 62 3.83 10.45 -12.71
N CYS A 63 4.84 9.64 -13.03
CA CYS A 63 6.15 9.72 -12.38
C CYS A 63 6.82 11.08 -12.61
N VAL A 64 7.26 11.70 -11.51
CA VAL A 64 8.11 12.89 -11.52
C VAL A 64 9.36 12.58 -10.72
N SER A 65 10.53 12.80 -11.32
CA SER A 65 11.83 12.50 -10.69
C SER A 65 11.96 11.06 -10.15
N GLY A 66 11.35 10.09 -10.84
CA GLY A 66 11.39 8.66 -10.47
C GLY A 66 10.47 8.28 -9.30
N LEU A 67 9.53 9.15 -8.93
CA LEU A 67 8.57 8.91 -7.86
C LEU A 67 7.14 9.09 -8.35
N ARG A 68 6.22 8.30 -7.80
CA ARG A 68 4.76 8.40 -8.00
C ARG A 68 4.03 8.33 -6.67
N GLU A 69 2.81 8.84 -6.62
CA GLU A 69 2.02 8.86 -5.38
C GLU A 69 1.67 7.43 -4.94
N ALA A 70 1.73 7.23 -3.62
CA ALA A 70 1.20 6.06 -2.93
C ALA A 70 0.16 6.55 -1.91
N VAL A 71 -0.97 5.85 -1.84
CA VAL A 71 -2.07 6.17 -0.93
C VAL A 71 -2.46 4.92 -0.15
N TRP A 72 -2.69 5.10 1.14
CA TRP A 72 -3.15 4.06 2.03
C TRP A 72 -4.46 4.48 2.67
N SER A 73 -5.39 3.53 2.82
CA SER A 73 -6.58 3.72 3.63
C SER A 73 -6.52 2.91 4.92
N ASP A 74 -7.05 3.50 5.98
CA ASP A 74 -7.16 2.92 7.31
C ASP A 74 -8.61 2.95 7.73
N ASP A 75 -9.18 1.80 8.05
CA ASP A 75 -10.50 1.69 8.68
C ASP A 75 -10.41 1.38 10.18
N GLY A 76 -9.17 1.27 10.69
CA GLY A 76 -8.82 1.07 12.08
C GLY A 76 -8.93 2.37 12.88
N ILE A 77 -9.62 2.30 14.01
CA ILE A 77 -9.81 3.43 14.92
C ILE A 77 -8.49 3.71 15.66
N TYR A 78 -7.81 4.80 15.33
CA TYR A 78 -6.73 5.35 16.16
C TYR A 78 -6.99 6.81 16.47
N GLY A 79 -7.99 7.12 17.31
CA GLY A 79 -8.43 8.51 17.46
C GLY A 79 -9.35 8.84 18.63
N PHE A 80 -9.81 10.09 18.63
CA PHE A 80 -10.64 10.70 19.68
C PHE A 80 -12.16 10.43 19.55
N GLY A 81 -12.56 9.49 18.68
CA GLY A 81 -13.97 9.15 18.43
C GLY A 81 -14.57 9.80 17.17
N SER A 82 -15.87 9.60 17.00
CA SER A 82 -16.63 10.00 15.79
C SER A 82 -16.46 11.47 15.44
N GLY A 83 -16.16 11.75 14.16
CA GLY A 83 -15.94 13.09 13.64
C GLY A 83 -14.50 13.62 13.79
N SER A 84 -13.56 12.85 14.33
CA SER A 84 -12.13 13.17 14.30
C SER A 84 -11.47 12.74 12.98
N SER A 85 -10.35 13.35 12.62
CA SER A 85 -9.51 12.97 11.46
C SER A 85 -8.82 11.60 11.61
N SER A 86 -9.19 10.88 12.65
CA SER A 86 -8.57 9.66 13.16
C SER A 86 -9.63 8.61 13.49
N TYR A 87 -10.84 8.80 12.94
CA TYR A 87 -12.00 7.94 13.09
C TYR A 87 -12.72 7.80 11.74
N GLY A 88 -13.04 6.57 11.36
CA GLY A 88 -13.59 6.24 10.05
C GLY A 88 -12.50 5.82 9.06
N HIS A 89 -12.70 6.08 7.77
CA HIS A 89 -11.74 5.73 6.71
C HIS A 89 -10.73 6.87 6.51
N SER A 90 -9.62 6.82 7.24
CA SER A 90 -8.54 7.81 7.08
C SER A 90 -7.72 7.49 5.84
N LEU A 91 -7.15 8.53 5.22
CA LEU A 91 -6.24 8.40 4.09
C LEU A 91 -4.87 8.97 4.45
N TYR A 92 -3.83 8.25 4.08
CA TYR A 92 -2.45 8.69 4.16
C TYR A 92 -1.86 8.69 2.76
N SER A 93 -0.93 9.59 2.48
CA SER A 93 -0.23 9.64 1.20
C SER A 93 1.26 9.83 1.35
N GLY A 94 1.99 9.40 0.32
CA GLY A 94 3.44 9.43 0.24
C GLY A 94 3.89 9.17 -1.19
N THR A 95 5.16 8.81 -1.37
CA THR A 95 5.72 8.52 -2.68
C THR A 95 6.34 7.14 -2.74
N PHE A 96 6.24 6.49 -3.89
CA PHE A 96 6.83 5.20 -4.20
C PHE A 96 7.73 5.29 -5.44
N PRO A 97 8.82 4.51 -5.54
CA PRO A 97 9.65 4.46 -6.72
C PRO A 97 8.90 4.06 -8.00
N CYS A 98 9.30 4.67 -9.10
CA CYS A 98 9.11 4.14 -10.44
C CYS A 98 10.36 3.32 -10.80
#